data_AF-Q18IQ7-F1
#
_entry.id   AF-Q18IQ7-F1
#
_cell.length_a   1.000
_cell.length_b   1.000
_cell.length_c   1.000
_cell.angle_alpha   90.00
_cell.angle_beta   90.00
_cell.angle_gamma   90.00
#
_symmetry.space_group_name_H-M   'P 1'
#
loop_
_entity.id
_entity.type
_entity.pdbx_description
1 polymer ?
#
loop_
_entity_poly.entity_id
_entity_poly.type
_entity_poly.pdbx_seq_one_letter_code
_entity_poly.pdbx_strand_id
1 'polypeptide(L)'
;MMRVLECKACGQRSFYDKSQCLDCGNDEFLCENPGTGQVISVSTVHVTPEGVREPNRLGLASFPGDANIIAQIGDSVSSGDDVVLKGGHELRDGRDGIVQGARLLPADG
;
A
#
# COMPACT_ATOMS: atom_id res chain seq x y z
N MET A 1 12.22 2.73 3.06
CA MET A 1 11.38 1.88 3.95
C MET A 1 10.03 2.54 4.06
N MET A 2 8.95 1.79 3.78
CA MET A 2 7.58 2.32 3.89
C MET A 2 7.25 2.56 5.36
N ARG A 3 6.43 3.57 5.64
CA ARG A 3 5.99 3.93 6.99
C ARG A 3 4.48 4.04 7.04
N VAL A 4 3.93 3.85 8.23
CA VAL A 4 2.52 4.09 8.54
C VAL A 4 2.44 5.15 9.63
N LEU A 5 1.46 6.03 9.55
CA LEU A 5 1.16 6.98 10.62
C LEU A 5 0.23 6.31 11.63
N GLU A 6 0.65 6.27 12.89
CA GLU A 6 -0.17 5.79 14.01
C GLU A 6 -0.61 6.96 14.88
N CYS A 7 -1.91 7.11 15.11
CA CYS A 7 -2.44 8.13 16.00
C CYS A 7 -2.02 7.83 17.45
N LYS A 8 -1.35 8.79 18.12
CA LYS A 8 -0.91 8.60 19.52
C LYS A 8 -2.05 8.39 20.52
N ALA A 9 -3.24 8.91 20.22
CA ALA A 9 -4.37 8.88 21.13
C ALA A 9 -5.18 7.58 21.04
N CYS A 10 -5.45 7.09 19.82
CA CYS A 10 -6.32 5.93 19.62
C CYS A 10 -5.64 4.73 18.94
N GLY A 11 -4.39 4.86 18.51
CA GLY A 11 -3.65 3.78 17.84
C GLY A 11 -4.07 3.52 16.39
N GLN A 12 -5.02 4.28 15.82
CA GLN A 12 -5.43 4.08 14.44
C GLN A 12 -4.28 4.35 13.47
N ARG A 13 -4.13 3.48 12.47
CA ARG A 13 -3.06 3.56 11.48
C ARG A 13 -3.54 3.97 10.09
N SER A 14 -2.69 4.69 9.35
CA SER A 14 -2.93 5.05 7.95
C SER A 14 -1.64 5.20 7.15
N PHE A 15 -1.66 4.79 5.89
CA PHE A 15 -0.56 5.02 4.93
C PHE A 15 -0.60 6.41 4.28
N TYR A 16 -1.65 7.17 4.52
CA TYR A 16 -1.82 8.51 3.95
C TYR A 16 -1.50 9.55 4.99
N ASP A 17 -0.77 10.58 4.57
CA ASP A 17 -0.52 11.74 5.41
C ASP A 17 -1.85 12.41 5.78
N LYS A 18 -2.02 12.70 7.07
CA LYS A 18 -3.22 13.33 7.63
C LYS A 18 -2.80 14.39 8.64
N SER A 19 -3.53 15.51 8.63
CA SER A 19 -3.38 16.54 9.66
C SER A 19 -4.11 16.20 10.96
N GLN A 20 -5.16 15.36 10.89
CA GLN A 20 -5.97 14.94 12.04
C GLN A 20 -6.43 13.49 11.86
N CYS A 21 -6.57 12.78 12.97
CA CYS A 21 -7.07 11.41 13.02
C CYS A 21 -8.58 11.44 12.71
N LEU A 22 -9.03 10.63 11.76
CA LEU A 22 -10.43 10.62 11.36
C LEU A 22 -11.35 10.02 12.42
N ASP A 23 -10.82 9.22 13.34
CA ASP A 23 -11.62 8.53 14.36
C ASP A 23 -11.72 9.33 15.67
N CYS A 24 -10.67 10.04 16.07
CA CYS A 24 -10.64 10.76 17.36
C CYS A 24 -10.27 12.24 17.28
N GLY A 25 -9.89 12.75 16.10
CA GLY A 25 -9.56 14.16 15.89
C GLY A 25 -8.16 14.60 16.36
N ASN A 26 -7.38 13.73 17.01
CA ASN A 26 -6.02 14.04 17.45
C ASN A 26 -5.11 14.40 16.26
N ASP A 27 -4.18 15.32 16.44
CA ASP A 27 -3.25 15.80 15.40
C ASP A 27 -1.80 15.29 15.57
N GLU A 28 -1.52 14.57 16.66
CA GLU A 28 -0.22 13.94 16.88
C GLU A 28 -0.16 12.48 16.41
N PHE A 29 0.87 12.17 15.62
CA PHE A 29 1.12 10.84 15.05
C PHE A 29 2.54 10.34 15.29
N LEU A 30 2.70 9.02 15.34
CA LEU A 30 3.97 8.31 15.29
C LEU A 30 4.20 7.78 13.88
N CYS A 31 5.46 7.70 13.47
CA CYS A 31 5.86 7.08 12.20
C CYS A 31 6.38 5.67 12.48
N GLU A 32 5.55 4.67 12.19
CA GLU A 32 5.82 3.28 12.54
C GLU A 32 6.15 2.41 11.33
N ASN A 33 6.72 1.23 11.59
CA ASN A 33 6.82 0.18 10.59
C ASN A 33 5.41 -0.39 10.33
N PRO A 34 4.96 -0.49 9.06
CA PRO A 34 3.67 -1.09 8.74
C PRO A 34 3.52 -2.55 9.19
N GLY A 35 4.62 -3.30 9.27
CA GLY A 35 4.61 -4.74 9.50
C GLY A 35 4.12 -5.54 8.29
N THR A 36 3.59 -6.74 8.56
CA THR A 36 2.98 -7.62 7.57
C THR A 36 1.48 -7.36 7.52
N GLY A 37 0.93 -7.24 6.31
CA GLY A 37 -0.50 -7.18 6.06
C GLY A 37 -1.00 -8.42 5.33
N GLN A 38 -2.30 -8.53 5.15
CA GLN A 38 -2.93 -9.62 4.40
C GLN A 38 -3.69 -9.06 3.19
N VAL A 39 -3.62 -9.76 2.06
CA VAL A 39 -4.36 -9.39 0.86
C VAL A 39 -5.83 -9.74 1.02
N ILE A 40 -6.69 -8.73 0.91
CA ILE A 40 -8.15 -8.85 1.00
C ILE A 40 -8.74 -9.20 -0.36
N SER A 41 -8.28 -8.54 -1.42
CA SER A 41 -8.75 -8.78 -2.77
C SER A 41 -7.70 -8.46 -3.82
N VAL A 42 -7.81 -9.10 -4.98
CA VAL A 42 -6.96 -8.88 -6.14
C VAL A 42 -7.82 -8.61 -7.36
N SER A 43 -7.41 -7.62 -8.16
CA SER A 43 -8.01 -7.32 -9.46
C SER A 43 -6.93 -7.24 -10.53
N THR A 44 -7.30 -7.58 -11.77
CA THR A 44 -6.41 -7.46 -12.93
C THR A 44 -7.01 -6.47 -13.91
N VAL A 45 -6.27 -5.40 -14.17
CA VAL A 45 -6.58 -4.43 -15.22
C VAL A 45 -5.94 -4.92 -16.51
N HIS A 46 -6.78 -5.41 -17.43
CA HIS A 46 -6.34 -6.02 -18.68
C HIS A 46 -5.97 -5.02 -19.77
N VAL A 47 -6.48 -3.79 -19.69
CA VAL A 47 -6.18 -2.71 -20.64
C VAL A 47 -5.78 -1.49 -19.83
N THR A 48 -4.55 -1.03 -20.02
CA THR A 48 -3.96 0.03 -19.21
C THR A 48 -3.57 1.26 -20.02
N PRO A 49 -3.49 2.44 -19.39
CA PRO A 49 -2.93 3.61 -20.05
C PRO A 49 -1.48 3.39 -20.50
N GLU A 50 -1.04 4.15 -21.50
CA GLU A 50 0.35 4.14 -21.96
C GLU A 50 1.33 4.33 -20.79
N GLY A 51 2.41 3.54 -20.82
CA GLY A 51 3.45 3.57 -19.79
C GLY A 51 3.11 2.85 -18.50
N VAL A 52 1.90 2.29 -18.37
CA VAL A 52 1.53 1.39 -17.27
C VAL A 52 1.71 -0.06 -17.75
N ARG A 53 2.18 -0.95 -16.86
CA ARG A 53 2.31 -2.38 -17.15
C ARG A 53 0.96 -3.00 -17.56
N GLU A 54 0.94 -3.83 -18.61
CA GLU A 54 -0.25 -4.58 -19.02
C GLU A 54 0.03 -6.10 -19.08
N PRO A 55 -0.80 -6.96 -18.47
CA PRO A 55 -1.87 -6.62 -17.52
C PRO A 55 -1.32 -6.09 -16.19
N ASN A 56 -2.04 -5.16 -15.55
CA ASN A 56 -1.67 -4.61 -14.25
C ASN A 56 -2.47 -5.29 -13.13
N ARG A 57 -1.79 -6.02 -12.25
CA ARG A 57 -2.42 -6.61 -11.06
C ARG A 57 -2.39 -5.62 -9.91
N LEU A 58 -3.54 -5.39 -9.30
CA LEU A 58 -3.73 -4.54 -8.13
C LEU A 58 -4.25 -5.38 -6.96
N GLY A 59 -3.75 -5.13 -5.76
CA GLY A 59 -4.22 -5.74 -4.53
C GLY A 59 -4.73 -4.69 -3.55
N LEU A 60 -5.83 -5.00 -2.87
CA LEU A 60 -6.22 -4.36 -1.62
C LEU A 60 -5.68 -5.20 -0.47
N ALA A 61 -4.86 -4.61 0.39
CA ALA A 61 -4.32 -5.28 1.58
C ALA A 61 -4.65 -4.50 2.85
N SER A 62 -4.90 -5.24 3.93
CA SER A 62 -5.12 -4.72 5.27
C SER A 62 -3.91 -5.00 6.15
N PHE A 63 -3.38 -3.97 6.79
CA PHE A 63 -2.26 -4.02 7.72
C PHE A 63 -2.76 -3.78 9.15
N PRO A 64 -1.95 -4.06 10.20
CA PRO A 64 -2.31 -3.81 11.58
C PRO A 64 -2.82 -2.37 11.81
N GLY A 65 -3.79 -2.23 12.72
CA GLY A 65 -4.46 -0.95 12.99
C GLY A 65 -5.38 -0.48 11.85
N ASP A 66 -5.95 -1.44 11.10
CA ASP A 66 -6.87 -1.24 9.97
C ASP A 66 -6.33 -0.31 8.87
N ALA A 67 -5.00 -0.27 8.71
CA ALA A 67 -4.33 0.49 7.68
C ALA A 67 -4.45 -0.23 6.34
N ASN A 68 -5.39 0.20 5.51
CA ASN A 68 -5.65 -0.39 4.20
C ASN A 68 -4.90 0.36 3.09
N ILE A 69 -4.43 -0.38 2.08
CA ILE A 69 -3.80 0.19 0.88
C ILE A 69 -4.17 -0.58 -0.39
N ILE A 70 -4.34 0.15 -1.49
CA ILE A 70 -4.40 -0.40 -2.84
C ILE A 70 -3.06 -0.12 -3.51
N ALA A 71 -2.38 -1.16 -3.98
CA ALA A 71 -1.11 -1.03 -4.68
C ALA A 71 -0.94 -2.12 -5.75
N GLN A 72 0.02 -1.92 -6.65
CA GLN A 72 0.41 -2.98 -7.57
C GLN A 72 0.95 -4.18 -6.79
N ILE A 73 0.57 -5.39 -7.19
CA ILE A 73 0.87 -6.62 -6.45
C ILE A 73 1.76 -7.55 -7.27
N GLY A 74 2.60 -8.35 -6.61
CA GLY A 74 3.42 -9.38 -7.27
C GLY A 74 2.57 -10.49 -7.90
N ASP A 75 3.02 -11.05 -9.03
CA ASP A 75 2.22 -12.00 -9.84
C ASP A 75 1.86 -13.30 -9.11
N SER A 76 2.67 -13.72 -8.13
CA SER A 76 2.45 -14.92 -7.32
C SER A 76 1.51 -14.72 -6.13
N VAL A 77 1.09 -13.48 -5.86
CA VAL A 77 0.30 -13.16 -4.66
C VAL A 77 -1.20 -13.21 -4.98
N SER A 78 -1.96 -13.82 -4.08
CA SER A 78 -3.41 -14.04 -4.11
C SER A 78 -4.09 -13.49 -2.86
N SER A 79 -5.42 -13.44 -2.87
CA SER A 79 -6.19 -13.10 -1.67
C SER A 79 -5.92 -14.11 -0.54
N GLY A 80 -5.78 -13.61 0.69
CA GLY A 80 -5.41 -14.40 1.86
C GLY A 80 -3.91 -14.49 2.12
N ASP A 81 -3.07 -14.15 1.15
CA ASP A 81 -1.62 -14.18 1.33
C ASP A 81 -1.13 -13.03 2.21
N ASP A 82 -0.10 -13.32 3.00
CA ASP A 82 0.63 -12.33 3.78
C ASP A 82 1.63 -11.58 2.92
N VAL A 83 1.66 -10.26 3.08
CA VAL A 83 2.42 -9.33 2.25
C VAL A 83 3.12 -8.25 3.05
N VAL A 84 4.21 -7.76 2.48
CA VAL A 84 4.89 -6.54 2.92
C VAL A 84 4.77 -5.46 1.86
N LEU A 85 4.76 -4.20 2.29
CA LEU A 85 4.74 -3.04 1.41
C LEU A 85 6.17 -2.55 1.16
N LYS A 86 6.69 -2.69 -0.06
CA LYS A 86 8.03 -2.23 -0.45
C LYS A 86 7.91 -1.05 -1.43
N GLY A 87 8.66 0.01 -1.19
CA GLY A 87 8.74 1.20 -2.05
C GLY A 87 9.87 1.13 -3.09
N GLY A 88 9.95 2.13 -3.97
CA GLY A 88 11.03 2.24 -4.96
C GLY A 88 10.85 1.33 -6.18
N HIS A 89 9.61 0.97 -6.48
CA HIS A 89 9.27 0.27 -7.71
C HIS A 89 8.70 1.24 -8.73
N GLU A 90 9.12 1.07 -9.98
CA GLU A 90 8.49 1.75 -11.11
C GLU A 90 7.04 1.29 -11.24
N LEU A 91 6.11 2.24 -11.16
CA LEU A 91 4.68 2.00 -11.29
C LEU A 91 4.17 2.32 -12.70
N ARG A 92 4.70 3.39 -13.29
CA ARG A 92 4.44 3.79 -14.68
C ARG A 92 5.55 4.70 -15.21
N ASP A 93 5.77 4.65 -16.51
CA ASP A 93 6.59 5.62 -17.25
C ASP A 93 5.67 6.65 -17.93
N GLY A 94 5.58 7.84 -17.36
CA GLY A 94 4.70 8.90 -17.86
C GLY A 94 5.43 9.91 -18.73
N ARG A 95 4.66 10.84 -19.33
CA ARG A 95 5.23 12.00 -20.04
C ARG A 95 6.16 12.87 -19.17
N ASP A 96 5.92 12.88 -17.86
CA ASP A 96 6.71 13.63 -16.87
C ASP A 96 7.84 12.77 -16.24
N GLY A 97 8.08 11.58 -16.80
CA GLY A 97 9.09 10.62 -16.35
C GLY A 97 8.53 9.46 -15.52
N ILE A 98 9.46 8.67 -15.00
CA ILE A 98 9.17 7.44 -14.27
C ILE A 98 8.58 7.76 -12.89
N VAL A 99 7.37 7.25 -12.64
CA VAL A 99 6.73 7.31 -11.33
C VAL A 99 7.14 6.10 -10.51
N GLN A 100 7.78 6.37 -9.38
CA GLN A 100 8.14 5.37 -8.39
C GLN A 100 7.09 5.29 -7.29
N GLY A 101 6.88 4.10 -6.73
CA GLY A 101 5.97 3.92 -5.61
C GLY A 101 6.04 2.54 -4.99
N ALA A 102 5.00 2.20 -4.24
CA ALA A 102 4.96 0.98 -3.44
C ALA A 102 4.28 -0.19 -4.15
N ARG A 103 4.75 -1.40 -3.84
CA ARG A 103 4.15 -2.67 -4.27
C ARG A 103 3.95 -3.60 -3.09
N LEU A 104 2.92 -4.42 -3.20
CA LEU A 104 2.63 -5.54 -2.30
C LEU A 104 3.39 -6.77 -2.80
N LEU A 105 4.26 -7.31 -1.94
CA LEU A 105 5.10 -8.47 -2.22
C LEU A 105 4.92 -9.52 -1.13
N PRO A 106 5.15 -10.82 -1.42
CA PRO A 106 5.08 -11.86 -0.39
C PRO A 106 5.89 -11.50 0.85
N ALA A 107 5.36 -11.79 2.04
CA ALA A 107 6.10 -11.64 3.29
C ALA A 107 7.24 -12.66 3.39
N ASP A 108 7.05 -13.86 2.82
CA ASP A 108 8.05 -14.91 2.70
C ASP A 108 8.81 -14.77 1.38
N GLY A 109 9.91 -14.00 1.39
CA GLY A 109 10.76 -13.78 0.21
C GLY A 109 12.18 -13.41 0.57
#